data_AF-A0A3D5TBZ3-F1
#
_entry.id   AF-A0A3D5TBZ3-F1
#
_cell.length_a   1.000
_cell.length_b   1.000
_cell.length_c   1.000
_cell.angle_alpha   90.00
_cell.angle_beta   90.00
_cell.angle_gamma   90.00
#
_symmetry.space_group_name_H-M   'P 1'
#
loop_
_entity.id
_entity.type
_entity.pdbx_description
1 polymer ?
#
loop_
_entity_poly.entity_id
_entity_poly.type
_entity_poly.pdbx_seq_one_letter_code
_entity_poly.pdbx_strand_id
1 'polypeptide(L)'
;MFQETSLLKFHKQMNSREVSKYNRSLWVSMSYRKGGHMTQKRSVVPDKVTVKGKTETINFDEIGITNDFMFGTVFRDKEKCKELLQRILKIRLAEIEVVEPQKVMKTTLIGKGIRIDIYAKDSEGNVYDIEMQTTEETDLHLRTRYYHSEMDSYQIRAGQKYFNLKQSVVIFICTFDPFADDRSIYTFETTYKENKGLVLADKRRTYFVNIKGNREGISEDTTKLLDYFKTGQPTDSYTESIQNEVELIRDDNDKCIKFSMKT
;
A
#
# COMPACT_ATOMS: atom_id res chain seq x y z
N MET A 1 -16.22 -20.20 -32.46
CA MET A 1 -15.78 -18.82 -32.79
C MET A 1 -15.23 -18.24 -31.49
N PHE A 2 -13.91 -18.37 -31.26
CA PHE A 2 -13.28 -18.03 -29.99
C PHE A 2 -13.15 -16.51 -29.88
N GLN A 3 -13.75 -15.91 -28.86
CA GLN A 3 -13.41 -14.55 -28.45
C GLN A 3 -12.00 -14.58 -27.83
N GLU A 4 -11.03 -13.97 -28.50
CA GLU A 4 -9.76 -13.59 -27.91
C GLU A 4 -10.03 -12.62 -26.75
N THR A 5 -9.82 -13.07 -25.52
CA THR A 5 -10.03 -12.30 -24.30
C THR A 5 -8.78 -11.51 -23.91
N SER A 6 -9.00 -10.42 -23.18
CA SER A 6 -8.08 -9.36 -22.71
C SER A 6 -6.63 -9.73 -22.36
N LEU A 7 -6.34 -10.98 -21.98
CA LEU A 7 -4.97 -11.47 -21.71
C LEU A 7 -4.03 -11.36 -22.92
N LEU A 8 -4.55 -11.52 -24.15
CA LEU A 8 -3.74 -11.38 -25.36
C LEU A 8 -3.37 -9.91 -25.66
N LYS A 9 -4.20 -8.96 -25.23
CA LYS A 9 -3.88 -7.51 -25.27
C LYS A 9 -2.76 -7.18 -24.27
N PHE A 10 -2.80 -7.78 -23.08
CA PHE A 10 -1.76 -7.59 -22.05
C PHE A 10 -0.38 -8.11 -22.51
N HIS A 11 -0.32 -9.29 -23.14
CA HIS A 11 0.94 -9.83 -23.67
C HIS A 11 1.51 -9.04 -24.87
N LYS A 12 0.66 -8.53 -25.76
CA LYS A 12 1.12 -7.73 -26.92
C LYS A 12 1.71 -6.37 -26.52
N GLN A 13 1.27 -5.79 -25.39
CA GLN A 13 1.77 -4.48 -24.93
C GLN A 13 3.11 -4.57 -24.17
N MET A 14 3.46 -5.74 -23.63
CA MET A 14 4.74 -5.97 -22.95
C MET A 14 5.92 -6.07 -23.93
N ASN A 15 5.78 -6.79 -25.05
CA ASN A 15 6.89 -7.04 -25.97
C ASN A 15 7.39 -5.80 -26.76
N SER A 16 6.62 -4.72 -26.84
CA SER A 16 7.02 -3.52 -27.58
C SER A 16 7.83 -2.51 -26.75
N ARG A 17 7.96 -2.70 -25.42
CA ARG A 17 8.60 -1.72 -24.52
C ARG A 17 9.98 -2.14 -23.99
N GLU A 18 10.43 -3.37 -24.25
CA GLU A 18 11.69 -3.91 -23.69
C GLU A 18 12.99 -3.48 -24.41
N VAL A 19 12.95 -2.80 -25.56
CA VAL A 19 14.18 -2.58 -26.37
C VAL A 19 14.86 -1.20 -26.15
N SER A 20 14.38 -0.33 -25.25
CA SER A 20 14.85 1.09 -25.22
C SER A 20 15.58 1.58 -23.96
N LYS A 21 15.80 0.78 -22.91
CA LYS A 21 16.23 1.35 -21.60
C LYS A 21 17.65 1.07 -21.11
N TYR A 22 18.56 0.60 -21.97
CA TYR A 22 19.98 0.50 -21.61
C TYR A 22 20.87 1.34 -22.53
N ASN A 23 20.98 2.65 -22.23
CA ASN A 23 22.18 3.46 -22.47
C ASN A 23 21.98 4.92 -22.01
N ARG A 24 22.59 5.34 -20.90
CA ARG A 24 23.49 6.52 -20.89
C ARG A 24 24.18 6.78 -19.55
N SER A 25 25.43 7.12 -19.74
CA SER A 25 26.54 7.55 -18.89
C SER A 25 26.27 8.72 -17.92
N LEU A 26 26.93 8.63 -16.76
CA LEU A 26 27.17 9.71 -15.80
C LEU A 26 28.04 10.83 -16.40
N TRP A 27 27.63 12.09 -16.17
CA TRP A 27 28.53 13.25 -16.13
C TRP A 27 28.10 14.17 -14.98
N VAL A 28 29.06 14.50 -14.11
CA VAL A 28 28.95 15.49 -13.04
C VAL A 28 29.56 16.80 -13.55
N SER A 29 28.90 17.94 -13.32
CA SER A 29 29.50 19.26 -13.48
C SER A 29 29.19 20.14 -12.26
N MET A 30 30.24 20.52 -11.53
CA MET A 30 30.25 21.59 -10.53
C MET A 30 30.20 22.96 -11.21
N SER A 31 29.54 23.93 -10.59
CA SER A 31 29.74 25.36 -10.88
C SER A 31 29.44 26.21 -9.64
N TYR A 32 30.38 27.10 -9.29
CA TYR A 32 30.26 28.13 -8.25
C TYR A 32 29.95 29.49 -8.90
N ARG A 33 29.18 30.37 -8.22
CA ARG A 33 29.35 31.84 -8.30
C ARG A 33 28.74 32.59 -7.11
N LYS A 34 29.42 33.68 -6.73
CA LYS A 34 29.21 34.60 -5.58
C LYS A 34 28.16 35.68 -5.86
N GLY A 35 27.48 36.12 -4.79
CA GLY A 35 27.18 37.53 -4.48
C GLY A 35 25.81 38.10 -4.88
N GLY A 36 24.97 38.44 -3.89
CA GLY A 36 23.75 39.25 -4.05
C GLY A 36 23.00 39.46 -2.72
N HIS A 37 22.55 40.69 -2.45
CA HIS A 37 22.00 41.21 -1.20
C HIS A 37 20.75 40.50 -0.63
N MET A 38 20.63 40.51 0.70
CA MET A 38 19.58 39.91 1.52
C MET A 38 18.21 40.60 1.37
N THR A 39 17.19 39.81 1.04
CA THR A 39 15.82 39.99 1.51
C THR A 39 15.42 38.74 2.28
N GLN A 40 15.18 38.87 3.60
CA GLN A 40 14.89 37.75 4.48
C GLN A 40 13.43 37.30 4.29
N LYS A 41 13.18 36.45 3.29
CA LYS A 41 11.99 35.58 3.28
C LYS A 41 12.26 34.44 4.24
N ARG A 42 11.44 34.28 5.28
CA ARG A 42 11.42 33.08 6.14
C ARG A 42 11.09 31.88 5.26
N SER A 43 12.11 31.11 4.89
CA SER A 43 11.96 29.77 4.32
C SER A 43 11.74 28.80 5.47
N VAL A 44 10.58 28.15 5.51
CA VAL A 44 10.35 26.97 6.35
C VAL A 44 11.36 25.93 5.90
N VAL A 45 12.30 25.58 6.79
CA VAL A 45 13.26 24.50 6.54
C VAL A 45 12.49 23.23 6.82
N PRO A 46 12.23 22.36 5.83
CA PRO A 46 11.38 21.22 6.10
C PRO A 46 12.24 20.08 6.67
N ASP A 47 11.64 19.35 7.61
CA ASP A 47 12.37 18.41 8.44
C ASP A 47 12.85 17.20 7.65
N LYS A 48 14.07 16.78 7.98
CA LYS A 48 14.70 15.59 7.40
C LYS A 48 14.34 14.38 8.25
N VAL A 49 13.31 13.64 7.84
CA VAL A 49 13.02 12.31 8.39
C VAL A 49 13.57 11.27 7.42
N THR A 50 14.37 10.33 7.93
CA THR A 50 14.96 9.27 7.09
C THR A 50 13.93 8.17 6.85
N VAL A 51 13.36 8.12 5.65
CA VAL A 51 12.55 6.99 5.15
C VAL A 51 13.18 6.49 3.85
N LYS A 52 13.34 5.17 3.68
CA LYS A 52 13.91 4.53 2.46
C LYS A 52 15.35 4.95 2.05
N GLY A 53 16.22 5.39 2.97
CA GLY A 53 17.61 5.73 2.62
C GLY A 53 17.74 6.86 1.58
N LYS A 54 16.65 7.60 1.33
CA LYS A 54 16.61 8.88 0.63
C LYS A 54 16.06 9.89 1.62
N THR A 55 16.77 10.99 1.81
CA THR A 55 16.25 12.11 2.61
C THR A 55 15.16 12.80 1.79
N GLU A 56 13.92 12.38 1.98
CA GLU A 56 12.77 13.10 1.47
C GLU A 56 12.34 14.13 2.51
N THR A 57 12.19 15.35 2.03
CA THR A 57 11.79 16.50 2.82
C THR A 57 10.27 16.48 2.88
N ILE A 58 9.69 16.02 4.00
CA ILE A 58 8.24 15.84 4.13
C ILE A 58 7.61 17.21 4.40
N ASN A 59 6.77 17.69 3.47
CA ASN A 59 5.92 18.84 3.73
C ASN A 59 4.65 18.36 4.46
N PHE A 60 4.64 18.45 5.79
CA PHE A 60 3.55 17.93 6.62
C PHE A 60 2.21 18.60 6.34
N ASP A 61 2.21 19.85 5.87
CA ASP A 61 0.99 20.60 5.52
C ASP A 61 0.25 19.99 4.31
N GLU A 62 0.95 19.21 3.47
CA GLU A 62 0.43 18.70 2.19
C GLU A 62 0.28 17.17 2.17
N ILE A 63 0.77 16.42 3.17
CA ILE A 63 0.67 14.95 3.16
C ILE A 63 -0.76 14.48 3.46
N GLY A 64 -1.40 13.83 2.50
CA GLY A 64 -2.70 13.18 2.69
C GLY A 64 -2.59 11.72 3.18
N ILE A 65 -3.74 11.08 3.38
CA ILE A 65 -3.82 9.68 3.84
C ILE A 65 -3.11 8.66 2.94
N THR A 66 -2.95 8.96 1.64
CA THR A 66 -2.26 8.05 0.70
C THR A 66 -0.74 8.12 0.77
N ASN A 67 -0.16 8.99 1.61
CA ASN A 67 1.27 9.02 1.84
C ASN A 67 1.69 7.84 2.75
N ASP A 68 2.77 7.13 2.40
CA ASP A 68 3.26 5.95 3.12
C ASP A 68 3.38 6.18 4.64
N PHE A 69 3.90 7.33 5.07
CA PHE A 69 4.06 7.66 6.50
C PHE A 69 2.71 7.90 7.18
N MET A 70 1.83 8.69 6.54
CA MET A 70 0.52 9.00 7.10
C MET A 70 -0.34 7.75 7.19
N PHE A 71 -0.39 6.97 6.10
CA PHE A 71 -1.10 5.69 6.04
C PHE A 71 -0.61 4.73 7.14
N GLY A 72 0.72 4.54 7.23
CA GLY A 72 1.35 3.69 8.25
C GLY A 72 1.06 4.12 9.68
N THR A 73 0.93 5.43 9.93
CA THR A 73 0.70 5.97 11.26
C THR A 73 -0.77 5.85 11.67
N VAL A 74 -1.70 6.28 10.81
CA VAL A 74 -3.14 6.20 11.06
C VAL A 74 -3.59 4.76 11.26
N PHE A 75 -3.20 3.87 10.34
CA PHE A 75 -3.67 2.48 10.36
C PHE A 75 -2.89 1.59 11.33
N ARG A 76 -2.01 2.13 12.18
CA ARG A 76 -1.48 1.43 13.36
C ARG A 76 -2.58 1.16 14.39
N ASP A 77 -3.62 1.97 14.41
CA ASP A 77 -4.82 1.77 15.23
C ASP A 77 -5.56 0.50 14.79
N LYS A 78 -5.77 -0.42 15.73
CA LYS A 78 -6.39 -1.73 15.49
C LYS A 78 -7.82 -1.62 14.99
N GLU A 79 -8.62 -0.71 15.53
CA GLU A 79 -10.02 -0.56 15.14
C GLU A 79 -10.12 0.11 13.78
N LYS A 80 -9.27 1.10 13.50
CA LYS A 80 -9.19 1.70 12.16
C LYS A 80 -8.77 0.67 11.10
N CYS A 81 -7.77 -0.16 11.41
CA CYS A 81 -7.30 -1.23 10.53
C CYS A 81 -8.35 -2.35 10.33
N LYS A 82 -9.05 -2.73 11.41
CA LYS A 82 -10.14 -3.70 11.35
C LYS A 82 -11.25 -3.24 10.41
N GLU A 83 -11.73 -2.01 10.57
CA GLU A 83 -12.79 -1.47 9.73
C GLU A 83 -12.35 -1.30 8.26
N LEU A 84 -11.07 -0.95 8.02
CA LEU A 84 -10.49 -0.92 6.67
C LEU A 84 -10.62 -2.28 5.98
N LEU A 85 -10.21 -3.34 6.68
CA LEU A 85 -10.27 -4.71 6.19
C LEU A 85 -11.71 -5.15 5.95
N GLN A 86 -12.64 -4.86 6.85
CA GLN A 86 -14.05 -5.24 6.70
C GLN A 86 -14.68 -4.58 5.46
N ARG A 87 -14.41 -3.28 5.22
CA ARG A 87 -14.91 -2.55 4.05
C ARG A 87 -14.33 -3.03 2.73
N ILE A 88 -13.04 -3.40 2.69
CA ILE A 88 -12.40 -3.90 1.47
C ILE A 88 -12.81 -5.35 1.17
N LEU A 89 -12.76 -6.21 2.20
CA LEU A 89 -12.88 -7.66 2.02
C LEU A 89 -14.33 -8.16 2.12
N LYS A 90 -15.26 -7.33 2.61
CA LYS A 90 -16.67 -7.68 2.87
C LYS A 90 -16.79 -8.89 3.82
N ILE A 91 -15.96 -8.89 4.85
CA ILE A 91 -15.93 -9.91 5.92
C ILE A 91 -16.29 -9.28 7.25
N ARG A 92 -16.62 -10.14 8.23
CA ARG A 92 -16.75 -9.73 9.63
C ARG A 92 -15.53 -10.24 10.39
N LEU A 93 -14.82 -9.34 11.05
CA LEU A 93 -13.68 -9.68 11.90
C LEU A 93 -14.10 -9.54 13.37
N ALA A 94 -13.73 -10.52 14.20
CA ALA A 94 -13.96 -10.42 15.63
C ALA A 94 -13.02 -9.36 16.24
N GLU A 95 -11.71 -9.51 16.02
CA GLU A 95 -10.67 -8.64 16.56
C GLU A 95 -9.42 -8.67 15.68
N ILE A 96 -8.68 -7.55 15.67
CA ILE A 96 -7.29 -7.50 15.20
C ILE A 96 -6.35 -7.54 16.40
N GLU A 97 -5.62 -8.64 16.57
CA GLU A 97 -4.69 -8.84 17.69
C GLU A 97 -3.39 -8.05 17.52
N VAL A 98 -2.91 -7.92 16.28
CA VAL A 98 -1.63 -7.30 15.95
C VAL A 98 -1.80 -6.36 14.77
N VAL A 99 -1.20 -5.17 14.88
CA VAL A 99 -0.94 -4.27 13.76
C VAL A 99 0.48 -3.74 13.90
N GLU A 100 1.30 -3.97 12.87
CA GLU A 100 2.69 -3.53 12.79
C GLU A 100 2.90 -2.75 11.50
N PRO A 101 3.02 -1.41 11.56
CA PRO A 101 3.34 -0.62 10.39
C PRO A 101 4.81 -0.76 10.01
N GLN A 102 5.11 -0.68 8.71
CA GLN A 102 6.46 -0.78 8.14
C GLN A 102 7.20 -2.05 8.59
N LYS A 103 6.48 -3.17 8.71
CA LYS A 103 7.00 -4.47 9.17
C LYS A 103 8.00 -5.02 8.17
N VAL A 104 9.25 -5.16 8.59
CA VAL A 104 10.29 -5.82 7.79
C VAL A 104 10.24 -7.33 8.04
N MET A 105 10.20 -8.10 6.95
CA MET A 105 10.33 -9.56 6.98
C MET A 105 11.45 -9.99 6.05
N LYS A 106 12.30 -10.90 6.53
CA LYS A 106 13.42 -11.43 5.76
C LYS A 106 13.72 -12.84 6.23
N THR A 107 13.29 -13.83 5.45
CA THR A 107 13.42 -15.24 5.81
C THR A 107 14.85 -15.76 5.73
N THR A 108 15.64 -15.32 4.75
CA THR A 108 17.01 -15.82 4.52
C THR A 108 18.05 -14.70 4.49
N LEU A 109 19.30 -15.00 4.84
CA LEU A 109 20.39 -14.01 4.87
C LEU A 109 20.63 -13.33 3.52
N ILE A 110 20.59 -14.11 2.45
CA ILE A 110 20.87 -13.67 1.07
C ILE A 110 19.61 -13.27 0.28
N GLY A 111 18.43 -13.67 0.74
CA GLY A 111 17.17 -13.39 0.07
C GLY A 111 16.75 -11.92 0.18
N LYS A 112 15.84 -11.51 -0.71
CA LYS A 112 15.24 -10.18 -0.68
C LYS A 112 14.28 -10.10 0.51
N GLY A 113 14.47 -9.13 1.41
CA GLY A 113 13.46 -8.84 2.44
C GLY A 113 12.28 -8.06 1.84
N ILE A 114 11.15 -8.13 2.51
CA ILE A 114 9.99 -7.27 2.24
C ILE A 114 9.83 -6.26 3.37
N ARG A 115 9.18 -5.13 3.07
CA ARG A 115 8.71 -4.19 4.07
C ARG A 115 7.24 -3.94 3.78
N ILE A 116 6.41 -4.45 4.67
CA ILE A 116 4.96 -4.36 4.60
C ILE A 116 4.52 -3.03 5.21
N ASP A 117 3.70 -2.26 4.51
CA ASP A 117 3.21 -0.96 4.99
C ASP A 117 2.37 -1.10 6.26
N ILE A 118 1.36 -1.99 6.25
CA ILE A 118 0.60 -2.41 7.43
C ILE A 118 0.49 -3.94 7.43
N TYR A 119 1.17 -4.57 8.39
CA TYR A 119 0.96 -5.99 8.69
C TYR A 119 -0.08 -6.11 9.80
N ALA A 120 -1.15 -6.85 9.56
CA ALA A 120 -2.17 -7.12 10.57
C ALA A 120 -2.39 -8.62 10.75
N LYS A 121 -2.79 -9.00 11.96
CA LYS A 121 -3.18 -10.38 12.29
C LYS A 121 -4.46 -10.37 13.12
N ASP A 122 -5.45 -11.15 12.69
CA ASP A 122 -6.70 -11.32 13.43
C ASP A 122 -6.61 -12.39 14.52
N SER A 123 -7.65 -12.46 15.35
CA SER A 123 -7.78 -13.44 16.44
C SER A 123 -7.86 -14.90 16.00
N GLU A 124 -8.12 -15.17 14.71
CA GLU A 124 -8.12 -16.52 14.15
C GLU A 124 -6.73 -16.93 13.61
N GLY A 125 -5.80 -15.97 13.60
CA GLY A 125 -4.44 -16.10 13.14
C GLY A 125 -4.25 -15.84 11.65
N ASN A 126 -5.28 -15.35 10.94
CA ASN A 126 -5.11 -14.92 9.55
C ASN A 126 -4.31 -13.63 9.50
N VAL A 127 -3.51 -13.49 8.45
CA VAL A 127 -2.59 -12.36 8.28
C VAL A 127 -2.96 -11.56 7.05
N TYR A 128 -2.78 -10.24 7.17
CA TYR A 128 -3.12 -9.26 6.16
C TYR A 128 -1.91 -8.35 5.94
N ASP A 129 -1.57 -8.20 4.68
CA ASP A 129 -0.58 -7.25 4.17
C ASP A 129 -1.34 -6.20 3.38
N ILE A 130 -1.26 -4.94 3.82
CA ILE A 130 -2.00 -3.82 3.24
C ILE A 130 -0.99 -2.75 2.79
N GLU A 131 -0.89 -2.56 1.49
CA GLU A 131 0.08 -1.69 0.82
C GLU A 131 -0.64 -0.50 0.17
N MET A 132 -0.16 0.72 0.43
CA MET A 132 -0.63 1.91 -0.29
C MET A 132 0.29 2.16 -1.50
N GLN A 133 -0.22 2.00 -2.71
CA GLN A 133 0.56 2.10 -3.93
C GLN A 133 0.16 3.34 -4.75
N THR A 134 1.00 4.36 -4.67
CA THR A 134 0.80 5.64 -5.35
C THR A 134 1.49 5.75 -6.70
N THR A 135 2.45 4.86 -6.97
CA THR A 135 3.23 4.82 -8.22
C THR A 135 2.81 3.63 -9.06
N GLU A 136 2.61 3.85 -10.35
CA GLU A 136 2.29 2.77 -11.30
C GLU A 136 3.50 1.86 -11.50
N GLU A 137 3.34 0.59 -11.11
CA GLU A 137 4.35 -0.46 -11.24
C GLU A 137 3.74 -1.64 -12.00
N THR A 138 4.50 -2.18 -12.95
CA THR A 138 4.02 -3.24 -13.84
C THR A 138 4.11 -4.64 -13.23
N ASP A 139 4.85 -4.80 -12.13
CA ASP A 139 5.20 -6.08 -11.51
C ASP A 139 4.52 -6.30 -10.14
N LEU A 140 3.48 -5.54 -9.80
CA LEU A 140 2.76 -5.70 -8.52
C LEU A 140 2.26 -7.14 -8.29
N HIS A 141 1.83 -7.82 -9.35
CA HIS A 141 1.40 -9.23 -9.31
C HIS A 141 2.54 -10.21 -8.93
N LEU A 142 3.80 -9.86 -9.19
CA LEU A 142 4.96 -10.62 -8.73
C LEU A 142 5.31 -10.25 -7.28
N ARG A 143 5.13 -8.97 -6.89
CA ARG A 143 5.29 -8.53 -5.50
C ARG A 143 4.32 -9.26 -4.58
N THR A 144 3.04 -9.35 -4.93
CA THR A 144 2.04 -10.07 -4.12
C THR A 144 2.41 -11.53 -3.91
N ARG A 145 2.87 -12.23 -4.97
CA ARG A 145 3.35 -13.62 -4.86
C ARG A 145 4.50 -13.74 -3.86
N TYR A 146 5.48 -12.83 -3.94
CA TYR A 146 6.63 -12.83 -3.04
C TYR A 146 6.22 -12.53 -1.59
N TYR A 147 5.30 -11.58 -1.40
CA TYR A 147 4.79 -11.17 -0.10
C TYR A 147 4.02 -12.31 0.60
N HIS A 148 3.17 -13.03 -0.13
CA HIS A 148 2.55 -14.25 0.39
C HIS A 148 3.59 -15.27 0.86
N SER A 149 4.65 -15.50 0.07
CA SER A 149 5.70 -16.46 0.44
C SER A 149 6.42 -16.08 1.74
N GLU A 150 6.76 -14.80 1.93
CA GLU A 150 7.40 -14.33 3.16
C GLU A 150 6.43 -14.31 4.34
N MET A 151 5.15 -14.00 4.15
CA MET A 151 4.17 -14.14 5.23
C MET A 151 4.00 -15.60 5.66
N ASP A 152 3.85 -16.51 4.70
CA ASP A 152 3.65 -17.94 4.98
C ASP A 152 4.87 -18.55 5.72
N SER A 153 6.09 -18.09 5.42
CA SER A 153 7.31 -18.54 6.11
C SER A 153 7.37 -18.12 7.59
N TYR A 154 6.70 -17.03 7.97
CA TYR A 154 6.60 -16.55 9.35
C TYR A 154 5.44 -17.20 10.13
N GLN A 155 4.47 -17.84 9.46
CA GLN A 155 3.31 -18.45 10.11
C GLN A 155 3.62 -19.81 10.77
N ILE A 156 4.43 -20.65 10.13
CA ILE A 156 4.72 -22.00 10.59
C ILE A 156 6.22 -22.21 10.81
N ARG A 157 6.56 -22.95 11.86
CA ARG A 157 7.94 -23.31 12.22
C ARG A 157 8.32 -24.68 11.66
N ALA A 158 9.63 -24.93 11.57
CA ALA A 158 10.16 -26.24 11.22
C ALA A 158 9.53 -27.36 12.08
N GLY A 159 9.08 -28.44 11.43
CA GLY A 159 8.40 -29.57 12.08
C GLY A 159 6.88 -29.40 12.25
N GLN A 160 6.31 -28.21 12.04
CA GLN A 160 4.86 -28.03 12.03
C GLN A 160 4.26 -28.50 10.69
N LYS A 161 3.02 -28.98 10.75
CA LYS A 161 2.29 -29.47 9.56
C LYS A 161 1.65 -28.30 8.80
N TYR A 162 1.58 -28.39 7.47
CA TYR A 162 1.00 -27.36 6.60
C TYR A 162 -0.47 -27.05 6.86
N PHE A 163 -1.24 -27.97 7.47
CA PHE A 163 -2.64 -27.68 7.83
C PHE A 163 -2.77 -26.50 8.81
N ASN A 164 -1.68 -26.19 9.54
CA ASN A 164 -1.60 -25.04 10.45
C ASN A 164 -1.50 -23.69 9.74
N LEU A 165 -1.20 -23.65 8.43
CA LEU A 165 -1.19 -22.42 7.66
C LEU A 165 -2.57 -21.76 7.77
N LYS A 166 -2.54 -20.49 8.16
CA LYS A 166 -3.70 -19.60 8.23
C LYS A 166 -3.83 -18.84 6.93
N GLN A 167 -4.94 -18.14 6.77
CA GLN A 167 -5.14 -17.37 5.55
C GLN A 167 -4.10 -16.25 5.47
N SER A 168 -3.49 -16.08 4.29
CA SER A 168 -2.67 -14.92 3.97
C SER A 168 -3.37 -14.09 2.89
N VAL A 169 -3.55 -12.81 3.18
CA VAL A 169 -4.21 -11.85 2.27
C VAL A 169 -3.24 -10.71 1.97
N VAL A 170 -2.97 -10.45 0.69
CA VAL A 170 -2.23 -9.27 0.26
C VAL A 170 -3.18 -8.31 -0.43
N ILE A 171 -3.17 -7.04 -0.03
CA ILE A 171 -4.06 -5.99 -0.50
C ILE A 171 -3.21 -4.81 -0.97
N PHE A 172 -3.27 -4.50 -2.25
CA PHE A 172 -2.71 -3.26 -2.79
C PHE A 172 -3.82 -2.24 -2.99
N ILE A 173 -3.75 -1.10 -2.29
CA ILE A 173 -4.63 0.05 -2.49
C ILE A 173 -3.94 1.02 -3.45
N CYS A 174 -4.41 1.05 -4.70
CA CYS A 174 -3.78 1.77 -5.80
C CYS A 174 -4.48 3.11 -6.08
N THR A 175 -3.69 4.17 -6.28
CA THR A 175 -4.19 5.49 -6.76
C THR A 175 -4.41 5.56 -8.28
N PHE A 176 -4.31 4.41 -8.95
CA PHE A 176 -4.47 4.18 -10.39
C PHE A 176 -5.19 2.85 -10.61
N ASP A 177 -5.60 2.58 -11.86
CA ASP A 177 -6.17 1.29 -12.24
C ASP A 177 -5.07 0.32 -12.67
N PRO A 178 -4.74 -0.72 -11.88
CA PRO A 178 -3.64 -1.63 -12.20
C PRO A 178 -3.95 -2.58 -13.37
N PHE A 179 -5.21 -2.71 -13.79
CA PHE A 179 -5.62 -3.67 -14.84
C PHE A 179 -6.37 -3.04 -16.02
N ALA A 180 -6.66 -1.74 -15.98
CA ALA A 180 -7.41 -1.02 -17.01
C ALA A 180 -8.78 -1.67 -17.33
N ASP A 181 -9.46 -2.20 -16.31
CA ASP A 181 -10.80 -2.82 -16.38
C ASP A 181 -11.84 -2.02 -15.56
N ASP A 182 -11.45 -0.84 -15.05
CA ASP A 182 -12.30 0.14 -14.36
C ASP A 182 -13.09 -0.43 -13.17
N ARG A 183 -12.62 -1.50 -12.53
CA ARG A 183 -13.25 -2.02 -11.31
C ARG A 183 -12.65 -1.37 -10.08
N SER A 184 -13.47 -1.13 -9.06
CA SER A 184 -12.99 -0.64 -7.76
C SER A 184 -12.19 -1.71 -7.00
N ILE A 185 -12.57 -2.99 -7.10
CA ILE A 185 -11.91 -4.09 -6.38
C ILE A 185 -11.71 -5.27 -7.35
N TYR A 186 -10.47 -5.72 -7.44
CA TYR A 186 -10.08 -6.95 -8.13
C TYR A 186 -9.68 -7.98 -7.09
N THR A 187 -10.29 -9.15 -7.13
CA THR A 187 -9.99 -10.27 -6.23
C THR A 187 -9.44 -11.44 -7.04
N PHE A 188 -8.31 -11.98 -6.59
CA PHE A 188 -7.65 -13.12 -7.22
C PHE A 188 -7.50 -14.27 -6.22
N GLU A 189 -7.81 -15.47 -6.71
CA GLU A 189 -7.66 -16.74 -6.01
C GLU A 189 -7.21 -17.83 -7.01
N THR A 190 -6.66 -18.92 -6.49
CA THR A 190 -6.26 -20.05 -7.32
C THR A 190 -7.49 -20.87 -7.71
N THR A 191 -7.75 -21.04 -9.00
CA THR A 191 -8.90 -21.81 -9.52
C THR A 191 -8.46 -22.97 -10.40
N TYR A 192 -9.29 -24.00 -10.48
CA TYR A 192 -9.10 -25.09 -11.42
C TYR A 192 -9.37 -24.60 -12.85
N LYS A 193 -8.39 -24.79 -13.75
CA LYS A 193 -8.40 -24.18 -15.08
C LYS A 193 -9.57 -24.66 -15.93
N GLU A 194 -9.88 -25.96 -15.90
CA GLU A 194 -10.94 -26.58 -16.69
C GLU A 194 -12.32 -26.39 -16.07
N ASN A 195 -12.41 -26.11 -14.76
CA ASN A 195 -13.66 -25.75 -14.09
C ASN A 195 -13.42 -24.65 -13.05
N LYS A 196 -13.64 -23.40 -13.48
CA LYS A 196 -13.47 -22.18 -12.66
C LYS A 196 -14.42 -22.09 -11.46
N GLY A 197 -15.47 -22.91 -11.41
CA GLY A 197 -16.34 -23.01 -10.25
C GLY A 197 -15.66 -23.71 -9.06
N LEU A 198 -14.55 -24.42 -9.30
CA LEU A 198 -13.77 -25.05 -8.25
C LEU A 198 -12.56 -24.16 -7.89
N VAL A 199 -12.64 -23.57 -6.71
CA VAL A 199 -11.57 -22.78 -6.10
C VAL A 199 -10.69 -23.68 -5.26
N LEU A 200 -9.37 -23.57 -5.43
CA LEU A 200 -8.41 -24.27 -4.57
C LEU A 200 -8.40 -23.61 -3.20
N ALA A 201 -8.71 -24.37 -2.14
CA ALA A 201 -8.70 -23.89 -0.76
C ALA A 201 -7.28 -23.75 -0.18
N ASP A 202 -6.37 -23.11 -0.92
CA ASP A 202 -4.98 -22.85 -0.52
C ASP A 202 -4.84 -21.70 0.51
N LYS A 203 -5.97 -21.09 0.90
CA LYS A 203 -6.07 -19.98 1.86
C LYS A 203 -5.27 -18.74 1.46
N ARG A 204 -5.00 -18.56 0.16
CA ARG A 204 -4.33 -17.37 -0.36
C ARG A 204 -5.30 -16.51 -1.15
N ARG A 205 -5.40 -15.23 -0.80
CA ARG A 205 -6.18 -14.26 -1.59
C ARG A 205 -5.40 -12.99 -1.83
N THR A 206 -5.49 -12.45 -3.04
CA THR A 206 -4.88 -11.17 -3.39
C THR A 206 -5.96 -10.20 -3.82
N TYR A 207 -5.88 -8.96 -3.33
CA TYR A 207 -6.77 -7.87 -3.69
C TYR A 207 -5.98 -6.72 -4.30
N PHE A 208 -6.50 -6.16 -5.36
CA PHE A 208 -6.10 -4.84 -5.84
C PHE A 208 -7.32 -3.92 -5.76
N VAL A 209 -7.18 -2.83 -5.02
CA VAL A 209 -8.21 -1.83 -4.81
C VAL A 209 -7.83 -0.62 -5.66
N ASN A 210 -8.63 -0.31 -6.68
CA ASN A 210 -8.46 0.87 -7.50
C ASN A 210 -9.39 1.96 -6.98
N ILE A 211 -8.84 2.97 -6.31
CA ILE A 211 -9.65 4.04 -5.71
C ILE A 211 -10.37 4.90 -6.77
N LYS A 212 -10.00 4.79 -8.05
CA LYS A 212 -10.64 5.50 -9.17
C LYS A 212 -11.69 4.66 -9.91
N GLY A 213 -11.82 3.37 -9.60
CA GLY A 213 -12.69 2.46 -10.35
C GLY A 213 -14.18 2.71 -10.18
N ASN A 214 -14.99 2.05 -11.00
CA ASN A 214 -16.44 2.11 -10.98
C ASN A 214 -17.01 1.63 -9.62
N ARG A 215 -18.02 2.37 -9.11
CA ARG A 215 -18.71 2.10 -7.83
C ARG A 215 -19.91 1.14 -7.96
N GLU A 216 -20.26 0.71 -9.16
CA GLU A 216 -21.34 -0.24 -9.40
C GLU A 216 -21.10 -1.56 -8.65
N GLY A 217 -22.11 -2.01 -7.88
CA GLY A 217 -22.02 -3.25 -7.08
C GLY A 217 -21.13 -3.17 -5.84
N ILE A 218 -20.60 -1.98 -5.52
CA ILE A 218 -19.85 -1.71 -4.30
C ILE A 218 -20.80 -1.21 -3.20
N SER A 219 -20.60 -1.66 -1.96
CA SER A 219 -21.38 -1.19 -0.81
C SER A 219 -21.15 0.29 -0.56
N GLU A 220 -22.12 0.95 0.07
CA GLU A 220 -22.02 2.38 0.41
C GLU A 220 -20.79 2.68 1.27
N ASP A 221 -20.54 1.90 2.32
CA ASP A 221 -19.40 2.07 3.23
C ASP A 221 -18.05 1.96 2.51
N THR A 222 -17.94 1.03 1.56
CA THR A 222 -16.74 0.85 0.74
C THR A 222 -16.61 1.99 -0.25
N THR A 223 -17.72 2.48 -0.84
CA THR A 223 -17.71 3.64 -1.74
C THR A 223 -17.18 4.88 -1.03
N LYS A 224 -17.68 5.18 0.17
CA LYS A 224 -17.22 6.29 1.02
C LYS A 224 -15.73 6.19 1.36
N LEU A 225 -15.25 4.99 1.68
CA LEU A 225 -13.82 4.74 1.91
C LEU A 225 -12.97 5.03 0.67
N LEU A 226 -13.36 4.53 -0.50
CA LEU A 226 -12.60 4.74 -1.74
C LEU A 226 -12.61 6.20 -2.18
N ASP A 227 -13.74 6.88 -2.00
CA ASP A 227 -13.88 8.31 -2.29
C ASP A 227 -13.04 9.15 -1.32
N TYR A 228 -12.96 8.77 -0.04
CA TYR A 228 -12.05 9.39 0.92
C TYR A 228 -10.59 9.22 0.51
N PHE A 229 -10.13 8.02 0.18
CA PHE A 229 -8.74 7.84 -0.30
C PHE A 229 -8.44 8.63 -1.58
N LYS A 230 -9.44 8.81 -2.45
CA LYS A 230 -9.29 9.57 -3.70
C LYS A 230 -9.24 11.09 -3.48
N THR A 231 -9.98 11.61 -2.51
CA THR A 231 -10.25 13.06 -2.38
C THR A 231 -9.71 13.68 -1.11
N GLY A 232 -9.44 12.88 -0.08
CA GLY A 232 -9.17 13.32 1.29
C GLY A 232 -10.37 13.91 2.01
N GLN A 233 -11.59 13.85 1.44
CA GLN A 233 -12.79 14.42 2.04
C GLN A 233 -13.63 13.33 2.73
N PRO A 234 -13.80 13.38 4.06
CA PRO A 234 -14.57 12.38 4.77
C PRO A 234 -16.07 12.55 4.53
N THR A 235 -16.82 11.45 4.56
CA THR A 235 -18.27 11.43 4.26
C THR A 235 -19.08 10.51 5.19
N ASP A 236 -18.42 9.88 6.16
CA ASP A 236 -19.04 9.13 7.25
C ASP A 236 -18.15 9.14 8.49
N SER A 237 -18.67 8.63 9.60
CA SER A 237 -17.97 8.60 10.90
C SER A 237 -16.61 7.89 10.86
N TYR A 238 -16.45 6.87 10.01
CA TYR A 238 -15.19 6.15 9.86
C TYR A 238 -14.14 6.99 9.14
N THR A 239 -14.50 7.55 7.98
CA THR A 239 -13.60 8.41 7.21
C THR A 239 -13.30 9.71 7.95
N GLU A 240 -14.26 10.25 8.72
CA GLU A 240 -14.04 11.36 9.66
C GLU A 240 -13.03 10.99 10.74
N SER A 241 -13.16 9.79 11.34
CA SER A 241 -12.19 9.32 12.35
C SER A 241 -10.78 9.21 11.78
N ILE A 242 -10.63 8.74 10.53
CA ILE A 242 -9.34 8.72 9.85
C ILE A 242 -8.83 10.15 9.61
N GLN A 243 -9.68 11.04 9.10
CA GLN A 243 -9.31 12.41 8.79
C GLN A 243 -8.90 13.20 10.04
N ASN A 244 -9.59 13.02 11.16
CA ASN A 244 -9.22 13.62 12.44
C ASN A 244 -7.83 13.14 12.90
N GLU A 245 -7.51 11.86 12.72
CA GLU A 245 -6.17 11.33 13.03
C GLU A 245 -5.10 11.97 12.13
N VAL A 246 -5.39 12.12 10.83
CA VAL A 246 -4.49 12.82 9.88
C VAL A 246 -4.19 14.24 10.35
N GLU A 247 -5.22 14.98 10.79
CA GLU A 247 -5.09 16.36 11.28
C GLU A 247 -4.29 16.43 12.58
N LEU A 248 -4.54 15.52 13.53
CA LEU A 248 -3.77 15.43 14.77
C LEU A 248 -2.28 15.18 14.52
N ILE A 249 -1.95 14.25 13.60
CA ILE A 249 -0.56 13.94 13.24
C ILE A 249 0.13 15.15 12.59
N ARG A 250 -0.59 15.92 11.77
CA ARG A 250 -0.05 17.17 11.19
C ARG A 250 0.26 18.17 12.30
N ASP A 251 -0.68 18.43 13.20
CA ASP A 251 -0.55 19.39 14.28
C ASP A 251 0.58 19.06 15.26
N ASP A 252 0.77 17.78 15.59
CA ASP A 252 1.81 17.36 16.55
C ASP A 252 3.22 17.48 15.96
N ASN A 253 3.41 17.19 14.68
CA ASN A 253 4.69 17.44 14.00
C ASN A 253 4.98 18.94 13.93
N ASP A 254 3.95 19.74 13.69
CA ASP A 254 4.04 21.20 13.65
C ASP A 254 4.50 21.79 14.99
N LYS A 255 4.06 21.20 16.11
CA LYS A 255 4.54 21.55 17.47
C LYS A 255 5.99 21.13 17.69
N CYS A 256 6.40 19.93 17.26
CA CYS A 256 7.78 19.47 17.36
C CYS A 256 8.76 20.39 16.59
N ILE A 257 8.39 20.83 15.39
CA ILE A 257 9.16 21.79 14.57
C ILE A 257 9.28 23.14 15.29
N LYS A 258 8.17 23.68 15.80
CA LYS A 258 8.14 24.97 16.53
C LYS A 258 8.94 24.94 17.82
N PHE A 259 9.02 23.79 18.49
CA PHE A 259 9.82 23.62 19.71
C PHE A 259 11.33 23.60 19.39
N SER A 260 11.73 22.90 18.33
CA SER A 260 13.14 22.83 17.90
C SER A 260 13.71 24.15 17.36
N MET A 261 12.85 25.09 16.93
CA MET A 261 13.27 26.42 16.44
C MET A 261 13.34 27.50 17.54
N LYS A 262 12.98 27.18 18.80
CA LYS A 262 12.97 28.13 19.93
C LYS A 262 14.11 27.93 20.94
N THR A 263 14.96 26.93 20.75
CA THR A 263 16.21 26.68 21.50
C THR A 263 17.41 27.04 20.66
#